data_AF-A0A7V1LRP1-F1
#
_entry.id   AF-A0A7V1LRP1-F1
#
_cell.length_a   1.000
_cell.length_b   1.000
_cell.length_c   1.000
_cell.angle_alpha   90.00
_cell.angle_beta   90.00
_cell.angle_gamma   90.00
#
_symmetry.space_group_name_H-M   'P 1'
#
loop_
_entity.id
_entity.type
_entity.pdbx_description
1 polymer ?
#
loop_
_entity_poly.entity_id
_entity_poly.type
_entity_poly.pdbx_seq_one_letter_code
_entity_poly.pdbx_strand_id
1 'polypeptide(L)' 'MEKELINKPVIDIKVEEETATNFISRVVLYNDDWHTFDEVIYQLIKAVHCTYGKARTHAFEV' A
#
# COMPACT_ATOMS: atom_id res chain seq x y z
N MET A 1 -63.52 -7.60 -11.95
CA MET A 1 -62.57 -6.50 -12.22
C MET A 1 -61.27 -6.87 -11.57
N GLU A 2 -60.27 -7.15 -12.40
CA GLU A 2 -59.02 -7.81 -12.07
C GLU A 2 -58.16 -7.02 -11.09
N LYS A 3 -57.34 -7.75 -10.33
CA LYS A 3 -56.03 -7.25 -9.92
C LYS A 3 -55.02 -8.33 -10.27
N GLU A 4 -54.54 -8.30 -11.50
CA GLU A 4 -53.32 -9.02 -11.86
C GLU A 4 -52.20 -8.53 -10.95
N LEU A 5 -51.68 -9.46 -10.15
CA LEU A 5 -50.48 -9.26 -9.35
C LEU A 5 -49.31 -9.16 -10.34
N ILE A 6 -48.90 -7.92 -10.63
CA ILE A 6 -47.70 -7.64 -11.42
C ILE A 6 -46.51 -8.16 -10.63
N ASN A 7 -46.05 -9.36 -10.98
CA ASN A 7 -44.81 -9.92 -10.46
C ASN A 7 -43.65 -9.16 -11.11
N LYS A 8 -43.23 -8.06 -10.47
CA LYS A 8 -42.04 -7.32 -10.90
C LYS A 8 -40.81 -8.20 -10.66
N PRO A 9 -40.02 -8.51 -11.70
CA PRO A 9 -38.78 -9.24 -11.49
C PRO A 9 -37.87 -8.41 -10.58
N VAL A 10 -37.44 -9.02 -9.47
CA VAL A 10 -36.42 -8.44 -8.60
C VAL A 10 -35.08 -8.66 -9.30
N ILE A 11 -34.54 -7.61 -9.89
CA ILE A 11 -33.25 -7.64 -10.57
C ILE A 11 -32.18 -7.45 -9.49
N ASP A 12 -31.45 -8.51 -9.18
CA ASP A 12 -30.30 -8.45 -8.28
C ASP A 12 -29.08 -7.99 -9.07
N ILE A 13 -28.77 -6.69 -9.00
CA ILE A 13 -27.66 -6.08 -9.70
C ILE A 13 -26.39 -6.35 -8.89
N LYS A 14 -25.63 -7.36 -9.30
CA LYS A 14 -24.28 -7.61 -8.77
C LYS A 14 -23.32 -6.56 -9.32
N VAL A 15 -22.98 -5.57 -8.51
CA VAL A 15 -21.93 -4.59 -8.83
C VAL A 15 -20.60 -5.19 -8.41
N GLU A 16 -19.73 -5.49 -9.37
CA GLU A 16 -18.36 -5.94 -9.10
C GLU A 16 -17.47 -4.70 -8.97
N GLU A 17 -16.93 -4.46 -7.78
CA GLU A 17 -15.90 -3.45 -7.54
C GLU A 17 -14.51 -4.08 -7.76
N GLU A 18 -13.76 -3.57 -8.72
CA GLU A 18 -12.36 -3.95 -8.94
C GLU A 18 -11.42 -3.04 -8.14
N THR A 19 -10.53 -3.65 -7.35
CA THR A 19 -9.44 -2.94 -6.67
C THR A 19 -8.13 -3.19 -7.42
N ALA A 20 -7.50 -2.13 -7.93
CA ALA A 20 -6.21 -2.22 -8.59
C ALA A 20 -5.09 -2.44 -7.55
N THR A 21 -4.41 -3.57 -7.61
CA THR A 21 -3.32 -3.95 -6.67
C THR A 21 -1.91 -3.77 -7.25
N ASN A 22 -1.80 -3.44 -8.54
CA ASN A 22 -0.53 -3.41 -9.28
C ASN A 22 0.03 -1.98 -9.48
N PHE A 23 -0.23 -1.05 -8.56
CA PHE A 23 0.34 0.29 -8.64
C PHE A 23 1.78 0.29 -8.15
N ILE A 24 2.71 0.75 -9.00
CA ILE A 24 4.13 0.86 -8.64
C ILE A 24 4.37 2.19 -7.91
N SER A 25 4.88 2.10 -6.68
CA SER A 25 5.30 3.26 -5.88
C SER A 25 6.78 3.25 -5.58
N ARG A 26 7.39 4.44 -5.45
CA ARG A 26 8.76 4.61 -4.95
C ARG A 26 8.73 5.09 -3.50
N VAL A 27 9.66 4.57 -2.70
CA VAL A 27 9.93 5.03 -1.32
C VAL A 27 11.22 5.86 -1.37
N VAL A 28 11.21 7.03 -0.73
CA VAL A 28 12.35 7.97 -0.71
C VAL A 28 12.77 8.19 0.74
N LEU A 29 14.07 8.08 1.01
CA LEU A 29 14.69 8.41 2.28
C LEU A 29 15.17 9.86 2.22
N TYR A 30 14.84 10.67 3.22
CA TYR A 30 15.32 12.03 3.37
C TYR A 30 16.26 12.11 4.57
N ASN A 31 17.36 12.83 4.42
CA ASN A 31 18.31 13.08 5.51
C ASN A 31 17.79 14.19 6.45
N ASP A 32 18.18 14.12 7.71
CA ASP A 32 17.86 15.09 8.76
C ASP A 32 18.99 15.20 9.79
N ASP A 33 18.98 16.27 10.61
CA ASP A 33 19.96 16.51 11.67
C ASP A 33 19.53 15.93 13.03
N TRP A 34 18.48 15.10 13.06
CA TRP A 34 17.90 14.54 14.29
C TRP A 34 18.38 13.11 14.54
N HIS A 35 18.38 12.25 13.52
CA HIS A 35 18.66 10.83 13.65
C HIS A 35 20.12 10.50 13.36
N THR A 36 20.65 9.52 14.10
CA THR A 36 21.96 8.95 13.82
C THR A 36 21.90 7.91 12.69
N PHE A 37 23.03 7.67 12.01
CA PHE A 37 23.10 6.63 10.96
C PHE A 37 22.71 5.24 11.49
N ASP A 38 23.07 4.88 12.72
CA ASP A 38 22.73 3.58 13.31
C ASP A 38 21.21 3.42 13.50
N GLU A 39 20.52 4.48 13.90
CA GLU A 39 19.05 4.51 14.01
C GLU A 39 18.39 4.36 12.64
N VAL A 40 18.87 5.10 11.62
CA VAL A 40 18.36 5.01 10.24
C VAL A 40 18.60 3.62 9.66
N ILE A 41 19.77 3.02 9.88
CA ILE A 41 20.09 1.66 9.45
C ILE A 41 19.12 0.65 10.07
N TYR A 42 18.89 0.73 11.38
CA TYR A 42 17.95 -0.15 12.07
C TYR A 42 16.52 0.00 11.52
N GLN A 43 16.08 1.22 11.24
CA GLN A 43 14.77 1.49 10.64
C GLN A 43 14.67 0.91 9.22
N LEU A 44 15.69 1.08 8.37
CA LEU A 44 15.71 0.54 7.02
C LEU A 44 15.60 -1.00 7.01
N ILE A 45 16.32 -1.69 7.90
CA ILE A 45 16.22 -3.15 8.03
C ILE A 45 14.78 -3.56 8.38
N LYS A 46 14.09 -2.83 9.26
CA LYS A 46 12.70 -3.12 9.65
C LYS A 46 11.68 -2.78 8.58
N ALA A 47 11.86 -1.65 7.88
CA ALA A 47 10.89 -1.14 6.94
C ALA A 47 10.91 -1.91 5.61
N VAL A 48 12.10 -2.22 5.09
CA VAL A 48 12.27 -2.82 3.75
C VAL A 48 12.93 -4.19 3.78
N HIS A 49 13.18 -4.76 4.96
CA HIS A 49 13.72 -6.12 5.14
C HIS A 49 15.02 -6.38 4.39
N CYS A 50 15.90 -5.37 4.33
CA CYS A 50 17.20 -5.49 3.68
C CYS A 50 18.31 -5.91 4.65
N THR A 51 19.45 -6.35 4.11
CA THR A 51 20.62 -6.68 4.92
C THR A 51 21.25 -5.43 5.51
N TYR A 52 21.99 -5.59 6.62
CA TYR A 52 22.73 -4.48 7.24
C TYR A 52 23.63 -3.75 6.23
N GLY A 53 24.37 -4.48 5.39
CA GLY A 53 25.23 -3.87 4.36
C GLY A 53 24.46 -2.99 3.39
N LYS A 54 23.26 -3.41 2.97
CA LYS A 54 22.41 -2.64 2.06
C LYS A 54 21.77 -1.43 2.77
N ALA A 55 21.29 -1.61 4.00
CA ALA A 55 20.77 -0.52 4.82
C ALA A 55 21.84 0.56 5.06
N ARG A 56 23.07 0.15 5.39
CA ARG A 56 24.20 1.06 5.56
C ARG A 56 24.52 1.83 4.28
N THR A 57 24.53 1.17 3.12
CA THR A 57 24.74 1.90 1.86
C THR A 57 23.68 2.97 1.64
N HIS A 58 22.40 2.66 1.84
CA HIS A 58 21.31 3.64 1.69
C HIS A 58 21.40 4.80 2.69
N ALA A 59 21.72 4.51 3.95
CA ALA A 59 21.83 5.54 4.98
C ALA A 59 22.97 6.55 4.71
N PHE A 60 24.05 6.13 4.04
CA PHE A 60 25.22 6.97 3.76
C PHE A 60 25.16 7.68 2.40
N GLU A 61 24.12 7.45 1.60
CA GLU A 61 23.92 8.06 0.27
C GLU A 61 23.16 9.39 0.35
N VAL A 62 22.44 9.64 1.45
CA VAL A 62 21.51 10.77 1.64
C VAL A 62 22.07 11.91 2.49
#